data_AF-A0A0F2RVV0-F1
#
_entry.id   AF-A0A0F2RVV0-F1
#
_cell.length_a   1.000
_cell.length_b   1.000
_cell.length_c   1.000
_cell.angle_alpha   90.00
_cell.angle_beta   90.00
_cell.angle_gamma   90.00
#
_symmetry.space_group_name_H-M   'P 1'
#
loop_
_entity.id
_entity.type
_entity.pdbx_description
1 polymer ?
#
loop_
_entity_poly.entity_id
_entity_poly.type
_entity_poly.pdbx_seq_one_letter_code
_entity_poly.pdbx_strand_id
1 'polypeptide(L)'
;MTEFQRTYTKPPQNAEDVYRLVLGLLADLRDDVENGDLAPIGLFSVSDNEERLQTWLAGTLQDRSRGHFEVLREAEGHNRVRPDIRVVRAPHHPLVIEVKWAHKDERTYANLRGALHDQLVGDYMKVRDARHGILFIGNLGNQRRQVPGKGLQGFRGVIEALREEVRQIMTTDPRGLELEVVGVQMVARDELAGEAL
;
A
#
# COMPACT_ATOMS: atom_id res chain seq x y z
N MET A 1 10.90 23.40 -27.22
CA MET A 1 10.88 21.96 -26.89
C MET A 1 11.73 21.78 -25.64
N THR A 2 11.11 21.67 -24.48
CA THR A 2 11.81 21.49 -23.21
C THR A 2 12.10 20.00 -23.01
N GLU A 3 13.38 19.73 -22.87
CA GLU A 3 14.00 18.42 -22.71
C GLU A 3 13.57 17.84 -21.35
N PHE A 4 12.56 16.97 -21.36
CA PHE A 4 12.09 16.28 -20.15
C PHE A 4 13.19 15.31 -19.69
N GLN A 5 13.71 15.55 -18.48
CA GLN A 5 14.67 14.69 -17.78
C GLN A 5 14.21 13.23 -17.82
N ARG A 6 14.86 12.43 -18.68
CA ARG A 6 14.87 10.98 -18.55
C ARG A 6 15.70 10.67 -17.31
N THR A 7 15.05 10.54 -16.15
CA THR A 7 15.69 9.92 -14.99
C THR A 7 16.01 8.48 -15.39
N TYR A 8 17.26 8.25 -15.80
CA TYR A 8 17.81 6.92 -16.06
C TYR A 8 17.97 6.22 -14.71
N THR A 9 16.86 5.74 -14.15
CA THR A 9 16.91 4.76 -13.07
C THR A 9 17.51 3.50 -13.69
N LYS A 10 18.61 2.99 -13.13
CA LYS A 10 19.20 1.73 -13.60
C LYS A 10 18.12 0.65 -13.58
N PRO A 11 18.00 -0.20 -14.62
CA PRO A 11 17.04 -1.29 -14.59
C PRO A 11 17.25 -2.16 -13.35
N PRO A 12 16.19 -2.52 -12.61
CA PRO A 12 16.32 -3.36 -11.43
C PRO A 12 16.95 -4.70 -11.82
N GLN A 13 17.90 -5.19 -11.02
CA GLN A 13 18.67 -6.40 -11.31
C GLN A 13 18.17 -7.61 -10.52
N ASN A 14 17.44 -7.40 -9.44
CA ASN A 14 16.92 -8.44 -8.55
C ASN A 14 15.55 -8.03 -7.94
N ALA A 15 14.95 -8.92 -7.15
CA ALA A 15 13.67 -8.67 -6.48
C ALA A 15 13.72 -7.50 -5.48
N GLU A 16 14.85 -7.32 -4.78
CA GLU A 16 15.05 -6.22 -3.84
C GLU A 16 15.07 -4.87 -4.57
N ASP A 17 15.72 -4.77 -5.73
CA ASP A 17 15.71 -3.53 -6.53
C ASP A 17 14.28 -3.17 -6.98
N VAL A 18 13.48 -4.17 -7.37
CA VAL A 18 12.06 -3.96 -7.72
C VAL A 18 11.29 -3.49 -6.48
N TYR A 19 11.52 -4.11 -5.32
CA TYR A 19 10.90 -3.70 -4.07
C TYR A 19 11.24 -2.26 -3.69
N ARG A 20 12.52 -1.87 -3.74
CA ARG A 20 12.99 -0.51 -3.48
C ARG A 20 12.41 0.50 -4.47
N LEU A 21 12.33 0.13 -5.75
CA LEU A 21 11.70 0.96 -6.77
C LEU A 21 10.21 1.20 -6.46
N VAL A 22 9.47 0.15 -6.10
CA VAL A 22 8.05 0.27 -5.74
C VAL A 22 7.88 1.11 -4.48
N LEU A 23 8.72 0.94 -3.45
CA LEU A 23 8.69 1.80 -2.26
C LEU A 23 8.93 3.28 -2.60
N GLY A 24 9.89 3.57 -3.49
CA GLY A 24 10.13 4.93 -3.98
C GLY A 24 8.91 5.50 -4.70
N LEU A 25 8.31 4.73 -5.60
CA LEU A 25 7.08 5.14 -6.31
C LEU A 25 5.91 5.39 -5.36
N LEU A 26 5.77 4.59 -4.29
CA LEU A 26 4.74 4.78 -3.28
C LEU A 26 5.02 5.98 -2.37
N ALA A 27 6.29 6.30 -2.10
CA ALA A 27 6.66 7.51 -1.40
C ALA A 27 6.35 8.76 -2.22
N ASP A 28 6.73 8.77 -3.51
CA ASP A 28 6.38 9.84 -4.45
C ASP A 28 4.85 9.99 -4.57
N LEU A 29 4.12 8.86 -4.68
CA LEU A 29 2.66 8.85 -4.71
C LEU A 29 2.06 9.44 -3.44
N ARG A 30 2.59 9.08 -2.27
CA ARG A 30 2.13 9.62 -0.99
C ARG A 30 2.35 11.13 -0.94
N ASP A 31 3.52 11.60 -1.35
CA ASP A 31 3.85 13.03 -1.33
C ASP A 31 2.98 13.82 -2.33
N ASP A 32 2.74 13.27 -3.53
CA ASP A 32 1.82 13.83 -4.53
C ASP A 32 0.39 13.95 -3.97
N VAL A 33 -0.07 12.94 -3.22
CA VAL A 33 -1.43 12.88 -2.68
C VAL A 33 -1.61 13.76 -1.44
N GLU A 34 -0.62 13.79 -0.55
CA GLU A 34 -0.70 14.52 0.71
C GLU A 34 -0.32 16.00 0.58
N ASN A 35 0.59 16.34 -0.35
CA ASN A 35 1.19 17.68 -0.43
C ASN A 35 1.17 18.30 -1.84
N GLY A 36 0.75 17.57 -2.87
CA GLY A 36 0.78 18.08 -4.25
C GLY A 36 -0.21 19.23 -4.48
N ASP A 37 0.19 20.23 -5.25
CA ASP A 37 -0.71 21.33 -5.69
C ASP A 37 -1.87 20.81 -6.56
N LEU A 38 -1.64 19.69 -7.24
CA LEU A 38 -2.63 18.91 -7.99
C LEU A 38 -2.96 17.61 -7.27
N ALA A 39 -2.85 17.57 -5.93
CA ALA A 39 -3.30 16.44 -5.14
C ALA A 39 -4.65 15.97 -5.71
N PRO A 40 -4.88 14.67 -5.87
CA PRO A 40 -6.10 14.16 -6.48
C PRO A 40 -7.23 14.28 -5.44
N ILE A 41 -7.51 15.51 -5.00
CA ILE A 41 -8.50 15.86 -4.01
C ILE A 41 -9.84 15.41 -4.58
N GLY A 42 -10.59 14.65 -3.78
CA GLY A 42 -11.83 14.08 -4.24
C GLY A 42 -11.70 12.97 -5.28
N LEU A 43 -10.54 12.34 -5.41
CA LEU A 43 -10.44 11.10 -6.18
C LEU A 43 -11.32 10.00 -5.58
N PHE A 44 -11.44 9.95 -4.25
CA PHE A 44 -12.25 8.96 -3.53
C PHE A 44 -13.35 9.59 -2.67
N SER A 45 -14.48 8.88 -2.55
CA SER A 45 -15.53 9.10 -1.57
C SER A 45 -15.35 8.13 -0.40
N VAL A 46 -15.80 8.50 0.79
CA VAL A 46 -15.78 7.61 1.97
C VAL A 46 -16.55 6.30 1.73
N SER A 47 -17.50 6.30 0.80
CA SER A 47 -18.31 5.15 0.40
C SER A 47 -17.56 4.13 -0.46
N ASP A 48 -16.45 4.51 -1.10
CA ASP A 48 -15.71 3.63 -2.01
C ASP A 48 -15.18 2.38 -1.32
N ASN A 49 -15.21 1.24 -2.03
CA ASN A 49 -14.72 -0.04 -1.53
C ASN A 49 -13.20 -0.19 -1.71
N GLU A 50 -12.63 -1.26 -1.15
CA GLU A 50 -11.20 -1.60 -1.29
C GLU A 50 -10.84 -1.86 -2.76
N GLU A 51 -11.73 -2.48 -3.54
CA GLU A 51 -11.51 -2.76 -4.97
C GLU A 51 -11.19 -1.50 -5.80
N ARG A 52 -11.88 -0.39 -5.54
CA ARG A 52 -11.62 0.88 -6.22
C ARG A 52 -10.23 1.42 -5.90
N LEU A 53 -9.79 1.28 -4.64
CA LEU A 53 -8.44 1.68 -4.21
C LEU A 53 -7.38 0.80 -4.85
N GLN A 54 -7.59 -0.52 -4.86
CA GLN A 54 -6.70 -1.49 -5.50
C GLN A 54 -6.54 -1.19 -6.99
N THR A 55 -7.63 -0.92 -7.70
CA THR A 55 -7.63 -0.62 -9.15
C THR A 55 -6.82 0.64 -9.43
N TRP A 56 -7.05 1.70 -8.64
CA TRP A 56 -6.28 2.94 -8.78
C TRP A 56 -4.80 2.76 -8.47
N LEU A 57 -4.47 2.06 -7.38
CA LEU A 57 -3.09 1.83 -6.99
C LEU A 57 -2.36 0.99 -8.04
N ALA A 58 -2.99 -0.08 -8.54
CA ALA A 58 -2.44 -0.92 -9.57
C ALA A 58 -2.19 -0.16 -10.88
N GLY A 59 -3.17 0.63 -11.34
CA GLY A 59 -3.03 1.48 -12.53
C GLY A 59 -1.90 2.51 -12.37
N THR A 60 -1.84 3.18 -11.22
CA THR A 60 -0.79 4.18 -10.93
C THR A 60 0.60 3.54 -10.92
N LEU A 61 0.76 2.37 -10.29
CA LEU A 61 2.02 1.63 -10.31
C LEU A 61 2.39 1.16 -11.72
N GLN A 62 1.41 0.70 -12.51
CA GLN A 62 1.62 0.26 -13.88
C GLN A 62 2.08 1.42 -14.78
N ASP A 63 1.45 2.59 -14.67
CA ASP A 63 1.82 3.78 -15.43
C ASP A 63 3.21 4.30 -15.03
N ARG A 64 3.54 4.24 -13.74
CA ARG A 64 4.84 4.65 -13.21
C ARG A 64 5.93 3.57 -13.32
N SER A 65 5.60 2.35 -13.73
CA SER A 65 6.55 1.23 -13.85
C SER A 65 7.65 1.50 -14.87
N ARG A 66 7.35 2.28 -15.92
CA ARG A 66 8.26 2.58 -17.05
C ARG A 66 8.89 1.31 -17.67
N GLY A 67 8.18 0.18 -17.63
CA GLY A 67 8.65 -1.10 -18.14
C GLY A 67 9.67 -1.83 -17.24
N HIS A 68 9.90 -1.35 -16.02
CA HIS A 68 10.79 -2.02 -15.06
C HIS A 68 10.16 -3.24 -14.41
N PHE A 69 8.83 -3.29 -14.30
CA PHE A 69 8.04 -4.40 -13.76
C PHE A 69 6.62 -4.36 -14.35
N GLU A 70 5.87 -5.43 -14.14
CA GLU A 70 4.44 -5.54 -14.48
C GLU A 70 3.60 -5.64 -13.20
N VAL A 71 2.40 -5.06 -13.24
CA VAL A 71 1.45 -5.07 -12.13
C VAL A 71 0.25 -5.93 -12.47
N LEU A 72 -0.02 -6.94 -11.64
CA LEU A 72 -1.15 -7.87 -11.79
C LEU A 72 -2.12 -7.66 -10.63
N ARG A 73 -3.42 -7.55 -10.94
CA ARG A 73 -4.52 -7.51 -9.96
C ARG A 73 -5.39 -8.75 -10.11
N GLU A 74 -5.83 -9.30 -9.00
CA GLU A 74 -6.78 -10.43 -8.98
C GLU A 74 -8.13 -9.92 -8.46
N ALA A 75 -9.21 -10.14 -9.20
CA ALA A 75 -10.54 -9.69 -8.76
C ALA A 75 -11.04 -10.54 -7.58
N GLU A 76 -11.62 -9.88 -6.56
CA GLU A 76 -12.06 -10.47 -5.27
C GLU A 76 -12.95 -11.74 -5.41
N GLY A 77 -13.59 -11.94 -6.56
CA GLY A 77 -14.48 -13.08 -6.83
C GLY A 77 -13.80 -14.43 -7.14
N HIS A 78 -12.48 -14.49 -7.34
CA HIS A 78 -11.85 -15.71 -7.86
C HIS A 78 -11.16 -16.59 -6.80
N ASN A 79 -10.53 -16.04 -5.75
CA ASN A 79 -10.00 -16.81 -4.61
C ASN A 79 -9.44 -15.89 -3.51
N ARG A 80 -9.91 -16.00 -2.25
CA ARG A 80 -9.32 -15.28 -1.08
C ARG A 80 -7.86 -15.66 -0.76
N VAL A 81 -7.30 -16.57 -1.54
CA VAL A 81 -5.94 -17.11 -1.41
C VAL A 81 -4.91 -16.26 -2.17
N ARG A 82 -5.32 -15.24 -2.92
CA ARG A 82 -4.42 -14.37 -3.70
C ARG A 82 -4.34 -12.97 -3.07
N PRO A 83 -3.15 -12.32 -3.11
CA PRO A 83 -2.99 -10.94 -2.70
C PRO A 83 -3.73 -9.99 -3.65
N ASP A 84 -4.08 -8.81 -3.16
CA ASP A 84 -4.75 -7.77 -3.95
C ASP A 84 -3.95 -7.37 -5.20
N ILE A 85 -2.65 -7.14 -5.05
CA ILE A 85 -1.74 -6.75 -6.13
C ILE A 85 -0.45 -7.57 -6.07
N ARG A 86 0.05 -7.96 -7.24
CA ARG A 86 1.38 -8.54 -7.43
C ARG A 86 2.19 -7.67 -8.37
N VAL A 87 3.43 -7.38 -7.97
CA VAL A 87 4.42 -6.75 -8.85
C VAL A 87 5.40 -7.83 -9.29
N VAL A 88 5.51 -8.04 -10.60
CA VAL A 88 6.27 -9.14 -11.19
C VAL A 88 7.33 -8.63 -12.16
N ARG A 89 8.50 -9.28 -12.14
CA ARG A 89 9.56 -9.08 -13.11
C ARG A 89 10.34 -10.38 -13.27
N ALA A 90 10.11 -11.10 -14.37
CA ALA A 90 10.85 -12.35 -14.62
C ALA A 90 12.37 -12.08 -14.69
N PRO A 91 13.22 -12.99 -14.15
CA PRO A 91 12.90 -14.25 -13.47
C PRO A 91 12.74 -14.12 -11.95
N HIS A 92 12.57 -12.91 -11.42
CA HIS A 92 12.52 -12.66 -9.98
C HIS A 92 11.19 -13.05 -9.36
N HIS A 93 11.26 -13.31 -8.06
CA HIS A 93 10.09 -13.53 -7.24
C HIS A 93 9.17 -12.30 -7.19
N PRO A 94 7.86 -12.50 -7.04
CA PRO A 94 6.91 -11.39 -6.98
C PRO A 94 7.01 -10.64 -5.65
N LEU A 95 6.81 -9.33 -5.72
CA LEU A 95 6.39 -8.52 -4.58
C LEU A 95 4.86 -8.60 -4.48
N VAL A 96 4.35 -8.75 -3.26
CA VAL A 96 2.91 -8.78 -2.98
C VAL A 96 2.48 -7.53 -2.21
N ILE A 97 1.32 -6.97 -2.54
CA ILE A 97 0.77 -5.79 -1.87
C ILE A 97 -0.66 -6.11 -1.45
N GLU A 98 -0.96 -5.90 -0.17
CA GLU A 98 -2.30 -5.96 0.41
C GLU A 98 -2.82 -4.54 0.63
N VAL A 99 -4.08 -4.28 0.29
CA VAL A 99 -4.67 -2.94 0.28
C VAL A 99 -5.84 -2.86 1.25
N LYS A 100 -5.84 -1.84 2.11
CA LYS A 100 -6.93 -1.60 3.07
C LYS A 100 -7.32 -0.13 3.14
N TRP A 101 -8.59 0.13 3.44
CA TRP A 101 -9.05 1.43 3.91
C TRP A 101 -8.99 1.50 5.43
N ALA A 102 -8.47 2.57 6.02
CA ALA A 102 -8.46 2.76 7.46
C ALA A 102 -9.75 3.40 8.01
N HIS A 103 -10.43 4.23 7.21
CA HIS A 103 -11.57 5.03 7.67
C HIS A 103 -12.86 4.22 7.86
N LYS A 104 -12.96 3.02 7.27
CA LYS A 104 -14.12 2.13 7.43
C LYS A 104 -14.29 1.71 8.89
N ASP A 105 -15.51 1.66 9.39
CA ASP A 105 -15.80 1.42 10.81
C ASP A 105 -15.32 0.04 11.28
N GLU A 106 -15.43 -0.96 10.42
CA GLU A 106 -14.96 -2.32 10.65
C GLU A 106 -13.41 -2.45 10.58
N ARG A 107 -12.67 -1.36 10.41
CA ARG A 107 -11.20 -1.36 10.30
C ARG A 107 -10.57 -0.91 11.61
N THR A 108 -10.68 -1.80 12.60
CA THR A 108 -9.97 -1.65 13.88
C THR A 108 -8.46 -1.90 13.73
N TYR A 109 -7.66 -1.52 14.73
CA TYR A 109 -6.23 -1.88 14.75
C TYR A 109 -6.02 -3.39 14.64
N ALA A 110 -6.86 -4.19 15.32
CA ALA A 110 -6.77 -5.66 15.25
C ALA A 110 -7.04 -6.19 13.83
N ASN A 111 -7.97 -5.57 13.09
CA ASN A 111 -8.22 -5.95 11.70
C ASN A 111 -7.05 -5.59 10.77
N LEU A 112 -6.46 -4.40 10.92
CA LEU A 112 -5.28 -4.01 10.14
C LEU A 112 -4.06 -4.89 10.47
N ARG A 113 -3.90 -5.24 11.76
CA ARG A 113 -2.88 -6.20 12.21
C ARG A 113 -3.12 -7.59 11.61
N GLY A 114 -4.37 -8.05 11.54
CA GLY A 114 -4.73 -9.30 10.87
C GLY A 114 -4.41 -9.29 9.37
N ALA A 115 -4.65 -8.17 8.67
CA ALA A 115 -4.24 -8.01 7.28
C ALA A 115 -2.71 -8.14 7.10
N LEU A 116 -1.92 -7.60 8.03
CA LEU A 116 -0.47 -7.79 8.03
C LEU A 116 -0.05 -9.24 8.32
N HIS A 117 -0.51 -9.81 9.44
CA HIS A 117 -0.01 -11.10 9.91
C HIS A 117 -0.64 -12.29 9.19
N ASP A 118 -1.95 -12.30 9.06
CA ASP A 118 -2.69 -13.48 8.60
C ASP A 118 -2.76 -13.49 7.07
N GLN A 119 -3.07 -12.35 6.45
CA GLN A 119 -3.22 -12.26 5.00
C GLN A 119 -1.86 -12.09 4.31
N LEU A 120 -1.17 -10.96 4.55
CA LEU A 120 0.09 -10.64 3.85
C LEU A 120 1.19 -11.66 4.18
N VAL A 121 1.60 -11.75 5.45
CA VAL A 121 2.72 -12.61 5.88
C VAL A 121 2.33 -14.09 5.90
N GLY A 122 1.12 -14.36 6.37
CA GLY A 122 0.54 -15.69 6.43
C GLY A 122 0.23 -16.17 5.04
N ASP A 123 -0.91 -15.80 4.47
CA ASP A 123 -1.45 -16.49 3.30
C ASP A 123 -0.70 -16.19 2.00
N TYR A 124 -0.32 -14.93 1.75
CA TYR A 124 0.28 -14.55 0.46
C TYR A 124 1.79 -14.82 0.40
N MET A 125 2.50 -14.59 1.50
CA MET A 125 3.95 -14.81 1.59
C MET A 125 4.34 -16.20 2.12
N LYS A 126 3.37 -17.09 2.41
CA LYS A 126 3.63 -18.54 2.57
C LYS A 126 4.12 -19.17 1.27
N VAL A 127 3.67 -18.65 0.12
CA VAL A 127 4.11 -19.15 -1.19
C VAL A 127 5.62 -18.98 -1.30
N ARG A 128 6.33 -20.09 -1.63
CA ARG A 128 7.79 -20.24 -1.52
C ARG A 128 8.61 -19.12 -2.15
N ASP A 129 8.03 -18.36 -3.06
CA ASP A 129 8.72 -17.36 -3.87
C ASP A 129 8.61 -15.95 -3.30
N ALA A 130 7.51 -15.52 -2.68
CA ALA A 130 7.38 -14.14 -2.21
C ALA A 130 8.23 -13.87 -0.96
N ARG A 131 9.12 -12.87 -1.03
CA ARG A 131 9.94 -12.39 0.11
C ARG A 131 9.73 -10.92 0.44
N HIS A 132 9.15 -10.17 -0.48
CA HIS A 132 8.87 -8.75 -0.35
C HIS A 132 7.36 -8.53 -0.26
N GLY A 133 6.90 -7.77 0.73
CA GLY A 133 5.48 -7.52 0.98
C GLY A 133 5.20 -6.08 1.44
N ILE A 134 4.09 -5.51 1.01
CA ILE A 134 3.64 -4.17 1.44
C ILE A 134 2.20 -4.25 1.91
N LEU A 135 1.91 -3.69 3.08
CA LEU A 135 0.55 -3.34 3.47
C LEU A 135 0.32 -1.87 3.13
N PHE A 136 -0.46 -1.61 2.09
CA PHE A 136 -0.87 -0.26 1.71
C PHE A 136 -2.19 0.10 2.38
N ILE A 137 -2.21 1.24 3.07
CA ILE A 137 -3.38 1.71 3.82
C ILE A 137 -3.72 3.12 3.35
N GLY A 138 -4.85 3.25 2.67
CA GLY A 138 -5.46 4.55 2.40
C GLY A 138 -6.32 5.01 3.58
N ASN A 139 -6.43 6.31 3.81
CA ASN A 139 -7.34 6.85 4.81
C ASN A 139 -8.01 8.13 4.31
N LEU A 140 -9.34 8.18 4.34
CA LEU A 140 -10.13 9.35 3.97
C LEU A 140 -10.76 10.07 5.17
N GLY A 141 -10.53 9.59 6.39
CA GLY A 141 -11.16 10.13 7.59
C GLY A 141 -10.16 10.56 8.66
N ASN A 142 -10.70 11.02 9.78
CA ASN A 142 -9.93 11.46 10.95
C ASN A 142 -10.15 10.56 12.17
N GLN A 143 -10.73 9.37 11.98
CA GLN A 143 -11.09 8.50 13.07
C GLN A 143 -9.84 8.02 13.82
N ARG A 144 -9.97 7.94 15.15
CA ARG A 144 -8.94 7.37 16.02
C ARG A 144 -9.20 5.88 16.23
N ARG A 145 -8.13 5.11 16.39
CA ARG A 145 -8.19 3.68 16.68
C ARG A 145 -7.50 3.37 17.99
N GLN A 146 -8.07 2.46 18.76
CA GLN A 146 -7.43 1.96 19.98
C GLN A 146 -6.28 1.05 19.58
N VAL A 147 -5.06 1.43 19.98
CA VAL A 147 -3.84 0.65 19.78
C VAL A 147 -3.41 0.06 21.12
N PRO A 148 -3.19 -1.26 21.23
CA PRO A 148 -2.71 -1.90 22.45
C PRO A 148 -1.44 -1.22 22.99
N GLY A 149 -1.43 -0.88 24.28
CA GLY A 149 -0.29 -0.20 24.93
C GLY A 149 -0.10 1.27 24.56
N LYS A 150 -0.80 1.82 23.55
CA LYS A 150 -0.66 3.22 23.10
C LYS A 150 -1.94 4.05 23.23
N GLY A 151 -3.08 3.45 23.56
CA GLY A 151 -4.34 4.20 23.67
C GLY A 151 -4.96 4.55 22.31
N LEU A 152 -5.81 5.57 22.28
CA LEU A 152 -6.39 6.09 21.03
C LEU A 152 -5.32 6.80 20.20
N GLN A 153 -5.10 6.34 18.98
CA GLN A 153 -4.14 6.90 18.03
C GLN A 153 -4.86 7.42 16.78
N GLY A 154 -4.39 8.55 16.26
CA GLY A 154 -4.76 8.99 14.91
C GLY A 154 -4.05 8.15 13.85
N PHE A 155 -4.36 8.38 12.57
CA PHE A 155 -3.87 7.55 11.46
C PHE A 155 -2.34 7.34 11.47
N ARG A 156 -1.54 8.40 11.63
CA ARG A 156 -0.08 8.29 11.72
C ARG A 156 0.39 7.35 12.85
N GLY A 157 -0.22 7.44 14.03
CA GLY A 157 0.12 6.60 15.17
C GLY A 157 -0.26 5.12 14.96
N VAL A 158 -1.34 4.87 14.20
CA VAL A 158 -1.72 3.51 13.77
C VAL A 158 -0.68 2.93 12.81
N ILE A 159 -0.26 3.70 11.80
CA ILE A 159 0.77 3.28 10.84
C ILE A 159 2.10 2.99 11.54
N GLU A 160 2.52 3.85 12.47
CA GLU A 160 3.75 3.62 13.24
C GLU A 160 3.68 2.35 14.10
N ALA A 161 2.54 2.07 14.74
CA ALA A 161 2.36 0.83 15.49
C ALA A 161 2.43 -0.41 14.57
N LEU A 162 1.85 -0.38 13.38
CA LEU A 162 1.96 -1.48 12.42
C LEU A 162 3.40 -1.64 11.88
N ARG A 163 4.15 -0.54 11.72
CA ARG A 163 5.58 -0.60 11.36
C ARG A 163 6.45 -1.21 12.47
N GLU A 164 6.06 -1.05 13.73
CA GLU A 164 6.71 -1.75 14.85
C GLU A 164 6.48 -3.27 14.75
N GLU A 165 5.27 -3.71 14.42
CA GLU A 165 4.95 -5.12 14.18
C GLU A 165 5.76 -5.67 12.99
N VAL A 166 5.85 -4.92 11.88
CA VAL A 166 6.71 -5.27 10.74
C VAL A 166 8.17 -5.49 11.16
N ARG A 167 8.75 -4.59 11.97
CA ARG A 167 10.12 -4.76 12.48
C ARG A 167 10.28 -6.02 13.33
N GLN A 168 9.27 -6.39 14.10
CA GLN A 168 9.29 -7.64 14.86
C GLN A 168 9.21 -8.86 13.95
N ILE A 169 8.35 -8.85 12.93
CA ILE A 169 8.23 -9.94 11.97
C ILE A 169 9.56 -10.13 11.22
N MET A 170 10.15 -9.06 10.70
CA MET A 170 11.41 -9.13 9.95
C MET A 170 12.60 -9.65 10.78
N THR A 171 12.58 -9.45 12.10
CA THR A 171 13.64 -9.95 12.99
C THR A 171 13.42 -11.38 13.48
N THR A 172 12.16 -11.86 13.49
CA THR A 172 11.80 -13.17 14.07
C THR A 172 11.46 -14.23 13.02
N ASP A 173 11.07 -13.82 11.81
CA ASP A 173 10.68 -14.74 10.75
C ASP A 173 11.92 -15.35 10.04
N PRO A 174 12.11 -16.68 10.06
CA PRO A 174 13.30 -17.32 9.50
C PRO A 174 13.37 -17.27 7.97
N ARG A 175 12.30 -16.83 7.28
CA ARG A 175 12.25 -16.75 5.81
C ARG A 175 13.04 -15.57 5.25
N GLY A 176 13.45 -14.62 6.09
CA GLY A 176 14.13 -13.39 5.67
C GLY A 176 13.21 -12.48 4.87
N LEU A 177 12.02 -12.19 5.42
CA LEU A 177 11.04 -11.33 4.77
C LEU A 177 11.47 -9.86 4.83
N GLU A 178 11.16 -9.12 3.77
CA GLU A 178 11.19 -7.66 3.75
C GLU A 178 9.76 -7.13 3.63
N LEU A 179 9.39 -6.27 4.57
CA LEU A 179 8.03 -5.80 4.74
C LEU A 179 8.01 -4.28 4.96
N GLU A 180 6.93 -3.63 4.53
CA GLU A 180 6.67 -2.23 4.85
C GLU A 180 5.17 -1.97 5.01
N VAL A 181 4.83 -0.96 5.82
CA VAL A 181 3.48 -0.41 5.86
C VAL A 181 3.50 0.99 5.28
N VAL A 182 2.75 1.20 4.20
CA VAL A 182 2.62 2.50 3.55
C VAL A 182 1.24 3.05 3.87
N GLY A 183 1.20 4.11 4.69
CA GLY A 183 -0.02 4.86 4.98
C GLY A 183 -0.10 6.11 4.11
N VAL A 184 -1.23 6.36 3.49
CA VAL A 184 -1.50 7.58 2.71
C VAL A 184 -2.78 8.24 3.22
N GLN A 185 -2.65 9.43 3.78
CA GLN A 185 -3.79 10.27 4.12
C GLN A 185 -4.32 10.93 2.85
N MET A 186 -5.61 10.82 2.61
CA MET A 186 -6.30 11.34 1.44
C MET A 186 -7.42 12.29 1.88
N VAL A 187 -7.82 13.19 0.99
CA VAL A 187 -8.97 14.08 1.20
C VAL A 187 -10.19 13.52 0.48
N ALA A 188 -11.30 13.36 1.20
CA ALA A 188 -12.52 12.83 0.63
C ALA A 188 -13.19 13.84 -0.31
N ARG A 189 -13.79 13.35 -1.40
CA ARG A 189 -14.58 14.18 -2.33
C ARG A 189 -15.73 14.88 -1.61
N ASP A 190 -16.31 14.17 -0.65
CA ASP A 190 -17.50 14.60 0.07
C ASP A 190 -17.19 15.77 1.03
N GLU A 191 -15.93 15.88 1.50
CA GLU A 191 -15.48 17.03 2.30
C GLU A 191 -15.42 18.31 1.46
N LEU A 192 -14.99 18.22 0.19
CA LEU A 192 -14.96 19.37 -0.73
C LEU A 192 -16.35 19.86 -1.14
N ALA A 193 -17.32 18.94 -1.26
CA ALA A 193 -18.70 19.30 -1.60
C ALA A 193 -19.39 20.03 -0.43
N GLY A 194 -18.98 19.77 0.81
CA GLY A 194 -19.50 20.42 2.00
C GLY A 194 -18.95 21.83 2.26
N GLU A 195 -17.77 22.17 1.74
CA GLU A 195 -17.15 23.50 1.89
C GLU A 195 -17.62 24.53 0.85
N ALA A 196 -18.32 24.09 -0.20
CA ALA A 196 -18.82 24.94 -1.28
C ALA A 196 -20.27 25.47 -1.06
N LEU A 197 -20.81 25.35 0.15
CA LEU A 197 -22.16 25.80 0.55
C LEU A 197 -22.12 26.88 1.63
#